data_AF-A0A699L0S2-F1
#
_entry.id   AF-A0A699L0S2-F1
#
_cell.length_a   1.000
_cell.length_b   1.000
_cell.length_c   1.000
_cell.angle_alpha   90.00
_cell.angle_beta   90.00
_cell.angle_gamma   90.00
#
_symmetry.space_group_name_H-M   'P 1'
#
loop_
_entity.id
_entity.type
_entity.pdbx_description
1 polymer ?
#
loop_
_entity_poly.entity_id
_entity_poly.type
_entity_poly.pdbx_seq_one_letter_code
_entity_poly.pdbx_strand_id
1 'polypeptide(L)'
;FYESESKRSNHRRSKQRVEPFSLVETLVVTMADQRTMARLLRAPTEGYAEAIVVPPILAEHFDLKQSLINLVTSKQFFSFEKEDPHAHIRYFNKITSTLKYKDVPESSIKLMLFPFSIDGPA
;
A
#
# COMPACT_ATOMS: atom_id res chain seq x y z
N PHE A 1 49.47 27.73 -39.85
CA PHE A 1 48.20 27.07 -40.13
C PHE A 1 47.57 26.68 -38.81
N TYR A 2 46.36 27.19 -38.57
CA TYR A 2 45.47 26.88 -37.45
C TYR A 2 45.02 25.41 -37.48
N GLU A 3 44.85 24.78 -36.31
CA GLU A 3 43.60 24.14 -35.80
C GLU A 3 43.93 23.28 -34.56
N SER A 4 43.65 23.74 -33.34
CA SER A 4 42.40 23.57 -32.55
C SER A 4 42.43 22.35 -31.63
N GLU A 5 42.62 22.64 -30.34
CA GLU A 5 42.41 21.69 -29.23
C GLU A 5 40.98 21.13 -29.24
N SER A 6 40.81 19.84 -28.95
CA SER A 6 39.54 19.30 -28.47
C SER A 6 39.72 18.63 -27.11
N LYS A 7 39.45 19.41 -26.05
CA LYS A 7 39.27 18.94 -24.67
C LYS A 7 37.93 18.21 -24.58
N ARG A 8 37.92 16.87 -24.53
CA ARG A 8 36.73 16.10 -24.13
C ARG A 8 36.67 15.97 -22.61
N SER A 9 35.74 16.75 -22.05
CA SER A 9 35.35 16.82 -20.65
C SER A 9 34.90 15.47 -20.09
N ASN A 10 35.39 15.15 -18.90
CA ASN A 10 34.99 14.03 -18.06
C ASN A 10 33.59 14.31 -17.47
N HIS A 11 32.57 13.56 -17.87
CA HIS A 11 31.33 13.44 -17.09
C HIS A 11 31.24 12.03 -16.50
N ARG A 12 31.76 11.89 -15.27
CA ARG A 12 31.63 10.70 -14.43
C ARG A 12 30.16 10.51 -14.07
N ARG A 13 29.42 9.75 -14.89
CA ARG A 13 28.08 9.29 -14.54
C ARG A 13 28.22 8.20 -13.47
N SER A 14 28.02 8.57 -12.21
CA SER A 14 27.82 7.62 -11.11
C SER A 14 26.66 6.71 -11.48
N LYS A 15 26.95 5.48 -11.90
CA LYS A 15 25.97 4.42 -11.99
C LYS A 15 25.83 3.86 -10.58
N GLN A 16 24.80 4.29 -9.87
CA GLN A 16 24.37 3.58 -8.66
C GLN A 16 23.90 2.19 -9.09
N ARG A 17 24.80 1.20 -9.00
CA ARG A 17 24.45 -0.22 -9.02
C ARG A 17 23.60 -0.44 -7.78
N VAL A 18 22.30 -0.58 -7.97
CA VAL A 18 21.44 -1.26 -7.01
C VAL A 18 21.78 -2.72 -7.19
N GLU A 19 22.65 -3.26 -6.34
CA GLU A 19 22.73 -4.71 -6.20
C GLU A 19 21.34 -5.16 -5.72
N PRO A 20 20.61 -6.02 -6.45
CA PRO A 20 19.45 -6.66 -5.89
C PRO A 20 19.99 -7.46 -4.71
N PHE A 21 19.72 -6.98 -3.49
CA PHE A 21 19.91 -7.76 -2.29
C PHE A 21 19.29 -9.13 -2.55
N SER A 22 20.14 -10.15 -2.65
CA SER A 22 19.76 -11.49 -3.08
C SER A 22 18.97 -12.13 -1.94
N LEU A 23 17.69 -11.81 -1.83
CA LEU A 23 16.74 -12.52 -0.95
C LEU A 23 16.85 -14.03 -1.13
N VAL A 24 17.25 -14.46 -2.33
CA VAL A 24 17.48 -15.86 -2.69
C VAL A 24 18.68 -16.46 -1.94
N GLU A 25 19.79 -15.74 -1.74
CA GLU A 25 20.98 -16.30 -1.06
C GLU A 25 20.76 -16.42 0.46
N THR A 26 20.06 -15.46 1.07
CA THR A 26 19.64 -15.56 2.48
C THR A 26 18.65 -16.71 2.68
N LEU A 27 17.75 -16.93 1.71
CA LEU A 27 16.77 -18.02 1.77
C LEU A 27 17.42 -19.40 1.58
N VAL A 28 18.40 -19.53 0.69
CA VAL A 28 19.05 -20.82 0.38
C VAL A 28 19.97 -21.29 1.51
N VAL A 29 20.68 -20.39 2.20
CA VAL A 29 21.53 -20.76 3.36
C VAL A 29 20.70 -21.14 4.58
N THR A 30 19.40 -20.80 4.64
CA THR A 30 18.54 -21.02 5.82
C THR A 30 17.63 -22.25 5.72
N MET A 31 17.69 -23.03 4.62
CA MET A 31 16.79 -24.18 4.39
C MET A 31 17.06 -25.43 5.26
N ALA A 32 18.06 -25.43 6.14
CA ALA A 32 18.42 -26.62 6.92
C ALA A 32 17.67 -26.77 8.26
N ASP A 33 16.95 -25.74 8.72
CA ASP A 33 16.29 -25.78 10.02
C ASP A 33 14.75 -25.75 9.90
N GLN A 34 14.14 -26.93 10.02
CA GLN A 34 12.68 -27.11 10.02
C GLN A 34 11.98 -26.29 11.13
N ARG A 35 12.72 -25.90 12.18
CA ARG A 35 12.23 -25.03 13.27
C ARG A 35 12.02 -23.57 12.84
N THR A 36 12.76 -23.12 11.83
CA THR A 36 12.64 -21.77 11.27
C THR A 36 11.43 -21.64 10.35
N MET A 37 11.11 -22.67 9.56
CA MET A 37 9.88 -22.72 8.76
C MET A 37 8.62 -22.61 9.61
N ALA A 38 8.57 -23.30 10.76
CA ALA A 38 7.45 -23.21 11.70
C ALA A 38 7.28 -21.80 12.33
N ARG A 39 8.36 -21.03 12.44
CA ARG A 39 8.32 -19.63 12.91
C ARG A 39 7.88 -18.65 11.82
N LEU A 40 8.26 -18.88 10.57
CA LEU A 40 7.80 -18.05 9.44
C LEU A 40 6.32 -18.28 9.11
N LEU A 41 5.83 -19.51 9.26
CA LEU A 41 4.41 -19.86 9.08
C LEU A 41 3.53 -19.39 10.24
N ARG A 42 4.13 -19.06 11.39
CA ARG A 42 3.40 -18.48 12.52
C ARG A 42 3.28 -16.98 12.29
N ALA A 43 2.20 -16.57 11.62
CA ALA A 43 1.76 -15.19 11.68
C ALA A 43 1.61 -14.79 13.16
N PRO A 44 2.06 -13.60 13.58
CA PRO A 44 1.70 -13.07 14.89
C PRO A 44 0.18 -12.89 14.88
N THR A 45 -0.59 -13.85 15.38
CA THR A 45 -2.05 -13.70 15.51
C THR A 45 -2.42 -12.73 16.62
N GLU A 46 -1.44 -12.34 17.44
CA GLU A 46 -1.54 -11.41 18.54
C GLU A 46 -1.02 -10.05 18.08
N GLY A 47 -1.92 -9.22 17.54
CA GLY A 47 -1.62 -7.87 17.05
C GLY A 47 -2.33 -7.46 15.76
N TYR A 48 -2.96 -8.40 15.03
CA TYR A 48 -3.68 -8.11 13.78
C TYR A 48 -5.16 -7.77 13.98
N ALA A 49 -5.70 -7.91 15.19
CA ALA A 49 -7.07 -7.48 15.48
C ALA A 49 -7.29 -5.97 15.23
N GLU A 50 -6.20 -5.19 15.17
CA GLU A 50 -6.19 -3.72 15.00
C GLU A 50 -5.24 -3.30 13.85
N ALA A 51 -5.09 -4.14 12.80
CA ALA A 51 -4.08 -3.91 11.75
C ALA A 51 -4.25 -2.59 10.96
N ILE A 52 -5.39 -1.91 11.12
CA ILE A 52 -5.60 -0.56 10.59
C ILE A 52 -5.12 0.45 11.63
N VAL A 53 -3.82 0.72 11.62
CA VAL A 53 -3.29 1.88 12.33
C VAL A 53 -3.89 3.12 11.66
N VAL A 54 -4.81 3.79 12.36
CA VAL A 54 -5.35 5.10 11.93
C VAL A 54 -4.15 6.02 11.69
N PRO A 55 -3.94 6.55 10.48
CA PRO A 55 -2.82 7.43 10.24
C PRO A 55 -2.95 8.63 11.19
N PRO A 56 -1.84 9.18 11.72
CA PRO A 56 -1.85 10.44 12.45
C PRO A 56 -2.15 11.57 11.47
N ILE A 57 -3.40 11.64 11.02
CA ILE A 57 -3.99 12.77 10.33
C ILE A 57 -4.25 13.80 11.43
N LEU A 58 -4.14 15.08 11.11
CA LEU A 58 -4.57 16.17 11.98
C LEU A 58 -6.11 16.10 12.12
N ALA A 59 -6.60 15.15 12.91
CA ALA A 59 -8.02 14.85 13.10
C ALA A 59 -8.78 16.02 13.72
N GLU A 60 -8.07 17.01 14.27
CA GLU A 60 -8.64 18.26 14.78
C GLU A 60 -9.44 19.07 13.72
N HIS A 61 -9.25 18.79 12.42
CA HIS A 61 -9.89 19.54 11.34
C HIS A 61 -10.61 18.69 10.28
N PHE A 62 -10.69 17.36 10.47
CA PHE A 62 -11.28 16.47 9.48
C PHE A 62 -12.27 15.49 10.11
N ASP A 63 -13.54 15.62 9.70
CA ASP A 63 -14.61 14.69 10.03
C ASP A 63 -15.11 13.96 8.79
N LEU A 64 -15.27 12.63 8.91
CA LEU A 64 -15.99 11.83 7.94
C LEU A 64 -17.49 12.08 8.08
N LYS A 65 -18.10 12.61 7.01
CA LYS A 65 -19.54 12.83 6.99
C LYS A 65 -20.28 11.49 6.89
N GLN A 66 -21.38 11.34 7.64
CA GLN A 66 -22.26 10.18 7.56
C GLN A 66 -22.75 9.89 6.12
N SER A 67 -22.96 10.93 5.32
CA SER A 67 -23.35 10.78 3.91
C SER A 67 -22.29 10.04 3.08
N LEU A 68 -21.00 10.23 3.39
CA LEU A 68 -19.92 9.49 2.72
C LEU A 68 -19.89 8.04 3.16
N ILE A 69 -20.05 7.78 4.46
CA ILE A 69 -20.15 6.42 4.99
C ILE A 69 -21.31 5.68 4.28
N ASN A 70 -22.50 6.27 4.26
CA ASN A 70 -23.66 5.70 3.57
C ASN A 70 -23.42 5.46 2.07
N LEU A 71 -22.66 6.34 1.41
CA LEU A 71 -22.31 6.18 0.00
C LEU A 71 -21.43 4.94 -0.22
N VAL A 72 -20.42 4.70 0.63
CA VAL A 72 -19.55 3.54 0.46
C VAL A 72 -20.26 2.24 0.84
N THR A 73 -21.10 2.28 1.89
CA THR A 73 -21.92 1.14 2.34
C THR A 73 -23.01 0.77 1.33
N SER A 74 -23.45 1.69 0.46
CA SER A 74 -24.47 1.40 -0.57
C SER A 74 -24.06 0.28 -1.56
N LYS A 75 -22.76 0.03 -1.69
CA LYS A 75 -22.12 -0.95 -2.57
C LYS A 75 -21.05 -1.74 -1.82
N GLN A 76 -21.40 -2.18 -0.60
CA GLN A 76 -20.52 -2.98 0.25
C GLN A 76 -20.19 -4.31 -0.43
N PHE A 77 -18.97 -4.79 -0.21
CA PHE A 77 -18.48 -6.07 -0.72
C PHE A 77 -18.62 -7.12 0.38
N PHE A 78 -19.36 -8.19 0.09
CA PHE A 78 -19.73 -9.23 1.04
C PHE A 78 -18.86 -10.49 0.95
N SER A 79 -17.83 -10.47 0.10
CA SER A 79 -16.94 -11.62 -0.17
C SER A 79 -17.71 -12.85 -0.67
N PHE A 80 -18.82 -12.65 -1.39
CA PHE A 80 -19.54 -13.75 -2.00
C PHE A 80 -18.83 -14.24 -3.28
N GLU A 81 -18.92 -15.53 -3.57
CA GLU A 81 -18.35 -16.18 -4.77
C GLU A 81 -18.74 -15.50 -6.11
N LYS A 82 -19.86 -14.78 -6.12
CA LYS A 82 -20.40 -14.12 -7.33
C LYS A 82 -19.94 -12.67 -7.47
N GLU A 83 -19.30 -12.10 -6.45
CA GLU A 83 -18.84 -10.72 -6.47
C GLU A 83 -17.47 -10.63 -7.14
N ASP A 84 -17.24 -9.59 -7.95
CA ASP A 84 -15.94 -9.29 -8.54
C ASP A 84 -15.15 -8.36 -7.59
N PRO A 85 -14.09 -8.84 -6.90
CA PRO A 85 -13.28 -8.00 -6.01
C PRO A 85 -12.64 -6.83 -6.76
N HIS A 86 -12.29 -7.01 -8.04
CA HIS A 86 -11.73 -5.93 -8.85
C HIS A 86 -12.79 -4.88 -9.18
N ALA A 87 -14.05 -5.27 -9.43
CA ALA A 87 -15.14 -4.31 -9.60
C ALA A 87 -15.36 -3.49 -8.33
N HIS A 88 -15.33 -4.14 -7.17
CA HIS A 88 -15.43 -3.45 -5.89
C HIS A 88 -14.32 -2.41 -5.73
N ILE A 89 -13.05 -2.81 -5.90
CA ILE A 89 -11.90 -1.89 -5.78
C ILE A 89 -11.97 -0.75 -6.82
N ARG A 90 -12.42 -1.01 -8.05
CA ARG A 90 -12.64 0.04 -9.06
C ARG A 90 -13.71 1.03 -8.62
N TYR A 91 -14.84 0.55 -8.12
CA TYR A 91 -15.93 1.39 -7.64
C TYR A 91 -15.51 2.22 -6.41
N PHE A 92 -14.89 1.58 -5.43
CA PHE A 92 -14.36 2.23 -4.23
C PHE A 92 -13.37 3.35 -4.58
N ASN A 93 -12.40 3.07 -5.45
CA ASN A 93 -11.44 4.09 -5.92
C ASN A 93 -12.13 5.22 -6.68
N LYS A 94 -13.14 4.91 -7.50
CA LYS A 94 -13.90 5.93 -8.23
C LYS A 94 -14.57 6.91 -7.26
N ILE A 95 -15.27 6.42 -6.25
CA ILE A 95 -15.93 7.26 -5.25
C ILE A 95 -14.92 8.06 -4.42
N THR A 96 -13.92 7.38 -3.84
CA THR A 96 -12.93 8.03 -2.96
C THR A 96 -12.05 9.04 -3.69
N SER A 97 -11.77 8.87 -4.99
CA SER A 97 -11.00 9.84 -5.78
C SER A 97 -11.70 11.20 -5.93
N THR A 98 -13.03 11.25 -5.76
CA THR A 98 -13.82 12.49 -5.79
C THR A 98 -13.71 13.29 -4.48
N LEU A 99 -13.25 12.65 -3.41
CA LEU A 99 -13.15 13.27 -2.10
C LEU A 99 -11.88 14.12 -2.04
N LYS A 100 -12.06 15.44 -1.90
CA LYS A 100 -10.97 16.41 -1.77
C LYS A 100 -11.14 17.16 -0.47
N TYR A 101 -10.19 16.94 0.44
CA TYR A 101 -10.10 17.63 1.71
C TYR A 101 -8.78 18.35 1.77
N LYS A 102 -8.82 19.60 2.23
CA LYS A 102 -7.62 20.40 2.41
C LYS A 102 -6.74 19.71 3.45
N ASP A 103 -5.45 19.61 3.17
CA ASP A 103 -4.43 19.10 4.11
C ASP A 103 -4.60 17.62 4.54
N VAL A 104 -5.51 16.87 3.89
CA VAL A 104 -5.71 15.43 4.14
C VAL A 104 -5.33 14.63 2.88
N PRO A 105 -4.35 13.70 2.96
CA PRO A 105 -4.00 12.83 1.85
C PRO A 105 -5.17 11.95 1.39
N GLU A 106 -5.33 11.75 0.09
CA GLU A 106 -6.38 10.88 -0.49
C GLU A 106 -6.26 9.43 0.02
N SER A 107 -5.03 8.94 0.21
CA SER A 107 -4.75 7.62 0.80
C SER A 107 -5.32 7.50 2.20
N SER A 108 -5.22 8.55 3.02
CA SER A 108 -5.76 8.57 4.38
C SER A 108 -7.28 8.44 4.36
N ILE A 109 -7.96 9.17 3.47
CA ILE A 109 -9.43 9.08 3.30
C ILE A 109 -9.83 7.66 2.88
N LYS A 110 -9.11 7.06 1.93
CA LYS A 110 -9.33 5.67 1.51
C LYS A 110 -9.19 4.70 2.67
N LEU A 111 -8.11 4.82 3.46
CA LEU A 111 -7.89 3.93 4.60
C LEU A 111 -9.01 4.04 5.65
N MET A 112 -9.51 5.24 5.92
CA MET A 112 -10.61 5.41 6.87
C MET A 112 -11.96 4.93 6.34
N LEU A 113 -12.20 4.99 5.02
CA LEU A 113 -13.46 4.57 4.40
C LEU A 113 -13.52 3.08 4.05
N PHE A 114 -12.37 2.42 3.88
CA PHE A 114 -12.30 1.02 3.45
C PHE A 114 -13.03 0.03 4.39
N PRO A 115 -12.97 0.16 5.72
CA PRO A 115 -13.72 -0.72 6.62
C PRO A 115 -15.23 -0.69 6.37
N PHE A 116 -15.78 0.46 5.97
CA PHE A 116 -17.21 0.62 5.67
C PHE A 116 -17.61 0.09 4.30
N SER A 117 -16.64 -0.26 3.45
CA SER A 117 -16.89 -0.77 2.10
C SER A 117 -16.92 -2.31 2.04
N ILE A 118 -16.61 -3.00 3.13
CA ILE A 118 -16.60 -4.46 3.21
C ILE A 118 -17.54 -4.93 4.33
N ASP A 119 -18.23 -6.05 4.11
CA ASP A 119 -19.00 -6.78 5.11
C ASP A 119 -18.76 -8.28 4.92
N GLY A 120 -19.24 -9.07 5.88
CA GLY A 120 -19.29 -10.51 5.76
C GLY A 120 -18.25 -11.23 6.62
N PRO A 121 -18.33 -12.57 6.66
CA PRO A 121 -17.49 -13.38 7.52
C PRO A 121 -16.02 -13.26 7.12
N ALA A 122 -15.18 -12.90 8.10
CA ALA A 122 -13.72 -12.89 8.01
C ALA A 122 -13.12 -14.30 8.19
#